data_AF-A0A2D6CYM5-F1
#
_entry.id   AF-A0A2D6CYM5-F1
#
_cell.length_a   1.000
_cell.length_b   1.000
_cell.length_c   1.000
_cell.angle_alpha   90.00
_cell.angle_beta   90.00
_cell.angle_gamma   90.00
#
_symmetry.space_group_name_H-M   'P 1'
#
loop_
_entity.id
_entity.type
_entity.pdbx_description
1 polymer ?
#
loop_
_entity_poly.entity_id
_entity_poly.type
_entity_poly.pdbx_seq_one_letter_code
_entity_poly.pdbx_strand_id
1 'polypeptide(L)'
;MAGPVSESVAGRYGLDKTSADSLRQSLRASLLALADDTSAREELVATMARAGSGGLNAILVALLSQPTLKAALAEQLTAEQLRDYVGSHEARQRRDRHAAHRYIMVWAEDHFLLMPDQRAEMERSLDAYADDKGRVFAKGMVWNQELHGLLRGAVEPSADSLLSEAQLVLWRALLPPLDADREKIMAMVRAGEMTREQAGQRLEAMDREAADNDERGRQDAARAVAAARLMTHMQQLGSLDDSATQRLALVAKGAVERHLDDQSSDADERVRAAEAQMMAAVEGGLMTREQLEERLGGLRQQIRGEQRAATGDVTEDLLYQQTIEDVLSEEAYAQYEERRAQRHAAREQASRDLAAACVDSHLLLADDQRQRVEAIAAELAVPSEMDGVPSTPFVLYDLAQRTDRELLSPWQQDQLQAMGRELGFDRIEWMRGEGRD
;
A
#
# COMPACT_ATOMS: atom_id res chain seq x y z
N MET A 1 -24.47 -8.31 -0.10
CA MET A 1 -24.25 -8.82 1.27
C MET A 1 -25.05 -10.06 1.61
N ALA A 2 -26.40 -10.04 1.60
CA ALA A 2 -27.20 -11.22 2.03
C ALA A 2 -26.88 -12.51 1.26
N GLY A 3 -26.65 -12.44 -0.06
CA GLY A 3 -26.24 -13.59 -0.89
C GLY A 3 -24.93 -14.23 -0.44
N PRO A 4 -23.79 -13.52 -0.51
CA PRO A 4 -22.49 -14.04 -0.06
C PRO A 4 -22.48 -14.60 1.37
N VAL A 5 -23.18 -13.93 2.29
CA VAL A 5 -23.28 -14.39 3.69
C VAL A 5 -24.08 -15.69 3.78
N SER A 6 -25.23 -15.77 3.11
CA SER A 6 -26.03 -17.00 3.11
C SER A 6 -25.27 -18.19 2.51
N GLU A 7 -24.48 -17.98 1.45
CA GLU A 7 -23.70 -19.03 0.80
C GLU A 7 -22.48 -19.45 1.62
N SER A 8 -21.79 -18.49 2.25
CA SER A 8 -20.72 -18.74 3.22
C SER A 8 -21.21 -19.61 4.39
N VAL A 9 -22.33 -19.23 5.01
CA VAL A 9 -22.92 -19.98 6.13
C VAL A 9 -23.39 -21.36 5.68
N ALA A 10 -24.06 -21.45 4.53
CA ALA A 10 -24.55 -22.71 3.99
C ALA A 10 -23.42 -23.68 3.67
N GLY A 11 -22.34 -23.19 3.07
CA GLY A 11 -21.14 -23.99 2.80
C GLY A 11 -20.48 -24.49 4.08
N ARG A 12 -20.30 -23.61 5.08
CA ARG A 12 -19.63 -23.96 6.35
C ARG A 12 -20.37 -25.01 7.15
N TYR A 13 -21.71 -24.97 7.18
CA TYR A 13 -22.52 -25.86 8.01
C TYR A 13 -23.35 -26.89 7.23
N GLY A 14 -23.15 -26.99 5.92
CA GLY A 14 -23.87 -27.93 5.06
C GLY A 14 -25.38 -27.69 5.05
N LEU A 15 -25.82 -26.42 5.08
CA LEU A 15 -27.25 -26.10 5.01
C LEU A 15 -27.81 -26.46 3.64
N ASP A 16 -29.02 -27.03 3.61
CA ASP A 16 -29.70 -27.27 2.35
C ASP A 16 -30.13 -25.95 1.67
N LYS A 17 -30.52 -26.05 0.40
CA LYS A 17 -30.92 -24.88 -0.40
C LYS A 17 -32.09 -24.12 0.22
N THR A 18 -33.03 -24.82 0.85
CA THR A 18 -34.22 -24.20 1.48
C THR A 18 -33.80 -23.38 2.70
N SER A 19 -32.95 -23.94 3.57
CA SER A 19 -32.39 -23.25 4.71
C SER A 19 -31.52 -22.06 4.30
N ALA A 20 -30.71 -22.21 3.24
CA ALA A 20 -29.88 -21.13 2.70
C ALA A 20 -30.74 -19.97 2.13
N ASP A 21 -31.80 -20.28 1.38
CA ASP A 21 -32.71 -19.28 0.84
C ASP A 21 -33.54 -18.60 1.95
N SER A 22 -33.96 -19.35 2.98
CA SER A 22 -34.61 -18.81 4.18
C SER A 22 -33.69 -17.85 4.92
N LEU A 23 -32.44 -18.25 5.17
CA LEU A 23 -31.43 -17.39 5.80
C LEU A 23 -31.20 -16.11 5.00
N ARG A 24 -31.09 -16.22 3.68
CA ARG A 24 -30.92 -15.07 2.78
C ARG A 24 -32.09 -14.09 2.89
N GLN A 25 -33.32 -14.59 3.00
CA GLN A 25 -34.52 -13.78 3.19
C GLN A 25 -34.53 -13.10 4.56
N SER A 26 -34.27 -13.84 5.66
CA SER A 26 -34.19 -13.26 7.01
C SER A 26 -33.11 -12.16 7.08
N LEU A 27 -31.92 -12.41 6.54
CA LEU A 27 -30.85 -11.41 6.48
C LEU A 27 -31.27 -10.17 5.69
N ARG A 28 -31.97 -10.33 4.56
CA ARG A 28 -32.45 -9.20 3.76
C ARG A 28 -33.51 -8.39 4.51
N ALA A 29 -34.44 -9.05 5.18
CA ALA A 29 -35.47 -8.40 5.99
C ALA A 29 -34.85 -7.59 7.14
N SER A 30 -33.88 -8.17 7.85
CA SER A 30 -33.18 -7.49 8.94
C SER A 30 -32.36 -6.30 8.46
N LEU A 31 -31.69 -6.39 7.29
CA LEU A 31 -30.98 -5.26 6.69
C LEU A 31 -31.94 -4.12 6.31
N LEU A 32 -33.12 -4.43 5.78
CA LEU A 32 -34.15 -3.43 5.45
C LEU A 32 -34.69 -2.76 6.73
N ALA A 33 -35.01 -3.55 7.75
CA ALA A 33 -35.46 -3.02 9.03
C ALA A 33 -34.42 -2.08 9.67
N LEU A 34 -33.13 -2.42 9.54
CA LEU A 34 -32.05 -1.56 10.05
C LEU A 34 -31.90 -0.26 9.24
N ALA A 35 -32.27 -0.26 7.96
CA ALA A 35 -32.24 0.92 7.11
C ALA A 35 -33.43 1.86 7.36
N ASP A 36 -34.56 1.32 7.83
CA ASP A 36 -35.77 2.09 8.16
C ASP A 36 -35.68 2.78 9.55
N ASP A 37 -34.83 2.27 10.44
CA ASP A 37 -34.50 2.94 11.71
C ASP A 37 -33.43 4.00 11.48
N THR A 38 -33.80 5.28 11.62
CA THR A 38 -32.90 6.43 11.39
C THR A 38 -31.64 6.38 12.25
N SER A 39 -31.75 6.00 13.53
CA SER A 39 -30.62 5.96 14.46
C SER A 39 -29.70 4.79 14.13
N ALA A 40 -30.27 3.60 13.91
CA ALA A 40 -29.49 2.42 13.55
C ALA A 40 -28.83 2.57 12.17
N ARG A 41 -29.48 3.29 11.25
CA ARG A 41 -28.93 3.60 9.92
C ARG A 41 -27.70 4.50 10.02
N GLU A 42 -27.72 5.56 10.83
CA GLU A 42 -26.57 6.44 10.99
C GLU A 42 -25.36 5.71 11.58
N GLU A 43 -25.58 4.90 12.61
CA GLU A 43 -24.54 4.05 13.20
C GLU A 43 -24.01 3.01 12.20
N LEU A 44 -24.89 2.37 11.44
CA LEU A 44 -24.49 1.43 10.40
C LEU A 44 -23.67 2.12 9.31
N VAL A 45 -24.10 3.28 8.80
CA VAL A 45 -23.35 4.02 7.78
C VAL A 45 -21.95 4.37 8.28
N ALA A 46 -21.84 4.87 9.51
CA ALA A 46 -20.54 5.18 10.11
C ALA A 46 -19.64 3.93 10.25
N THR A 47 -20.22 2.79 10.62
CA THR A 47 -19.48 1.53 10.79
C THR A 47 -19.09 0.92 9.44
N MET A 48 -19.99 0.95 8.46
CA MET A 48 -19.77 0.49 7.09
C MET A 48 -18.73 1.34 6.37
N ALA A 49 -18.73 2.66 6.58
CA ALA A 49 -17.70 3.55 6.05
C ALA A 49 -16.30 3.21 6.60
N ARG A 50 -16.20 2.73 7.84
CA ARG A 50 -14.93 2.23 8.42
C ARG A 50 -14.56 0.85 7.87
N ALA A 51 -15.54 0.02 7.58
CA ALA A 51 -15.34 -1.35 7.11
C ALA A 51 -15.09 -1.47 5.60
N GLY A 52 -15.40 -0.43 4.82
CA GLY A 52 -15.32 -0.47 3.35
C GLY A 52 -13.93 -0.81 2.79
N SER A 53 -12.87 -0.45 3.51
CA SER A 53 -11.49 -0.82 3.14
C SER A 53 -11.07 -2.21 3.62
N GLY A 54 -11.86 -2.90 4.44
CA GLY A 54 -11.55 -4.25 4.96
C GLY A 54 -12.23 -5.41 4.22
N GLY A 55 -12.81 -5.14 3.05
CA GLY A 55 -13.47 -6.15 2.22
C GLY A 55 -14.77 -6.70 2.82
N LEU A 56 -15.21 -7.85 2.29
CA LEU A 56 -16.45 -8.49 2.72
C LEU A 56 -16.43 -8.88 4.20
N ASN A 57 -15.28 -9.33 4.72
CA ASN A 57 -15.16 -9.72 6.12
C ASN A 57 -15.38 -8.54 7.09
N ALA A 58 -14.74 -7.40 6.87
CA ALA A 58 -14.91 -6.24 7.76
C ALA A 58 -16.35 -5.74 7.75
N ILE A 59 -16.98 -5.72 6.57
CA ILE A 59 -18.41 -5.39 6.44
C ILE A 59 -19.24 -6.40 7.24
N LEU A 60 -18.95 -7.69 7.12
CA LEU A 60 -19.68 -8.72 7.83
C LEU A 60 -19.49 -8.61 9.35
N VAL A 61 -18.29 -8.36 9.85
CA VAL A 61 -18.05 -8.14 11.29
C VAL A 61 -18.84 -6.93 11.79
N ALA A 62 -18.82 -5.82 11.05
CA ALA A 62 -19.62 -4.64 11.37
C ALA A 62 -21.12 -4.95 11.45
N LEU A 63 -21.62 -5.75 10.51
CA LEU A 63 -23.00 -6.20 10.47
C LEU A 63 -23.33 -7.19 11.61
N LEU A 64 -22.44 -8.12 11.93
CA LEU A 64 -22.60 -9.08 13.03
C LEU A 64 -22.54 -8.40 14.41
N SER A 65 -22.01 -7.18 14.52
CA SER A 65 -22.14 -6.38 15.73
C SER A 65 -23.58 -5.93 15.99
N GLN A 66 -24.45 -5.91 14.98
CA GLN A 66 -25.86 -5.52 15.11
C GLN A 66 -26.71 -6.68 15.67
N PRO A 67 -27.45 -6.48 16.77
CA PRO A 67 -28.27 -7.53 17.39
C PRO A 67 -29.30 -8.15 16.45
N THR A 68 -29.90 -7.35 15.57
CA THR A 68 -30.92 -7.78 14.60
C THR A 68 -30.40 -8.78 13.58
N LEU A 69 -29.15 -8.63 13.13
CA LEU A 69 -28.54 -9.58 12.19
C LEU A 69 -28.05 -10.85 12.88
N LYS A 70 -27.56 -10.75 14.12
CA LYS A 70 -27.30 -11.93 14.94
C LYS A 70 -28.58 -12.75 15.18
N ALA A 71 -29.70 -12.09 15.44
CA ALA A 71 -31.00 -12.75 15.60
C ALA A 71 -31.44 -13.48 14.32
N ALA A 72 -31.31 -12.85 13.15
CA ALA A 72 -31.63 -13.49 11.87
C ALA A 72 -30.79 -14.74 11.59
N LEU A 73 -29.51 -14.74 11.96
CA LEU A 73 -28.67 -15.94 11.87
C LEU A 73 -29.09 -17.02 12.87
N ALA A 74 -29.47 -16.63 14.09
CA ALA A 74 -29.92 -17.56 15.12
C ALA A 74 -31.24 -18.28 14.78
N GLU A 75 -32.02 -17.80 13.81
CA GLU A 75 -33.21 -18.51 13.30
C GLU A 75 -32.85 -19.78 12.54
N GLN A 76 -31.65 -19.84 11.94
CA GLN A 76 -31.22 -20.92 11.05
C GLN A 76 -30.01 -21.68 11.59
N LEU A 77 -29.32 -21.14 12.60
CA LEU A 77 -28.12 -21.71 13.19
C LEU A 77 -28.34 -22.07 14.66
N THR A 78 -27.70 -23.15 15.11
CA THR A 78 -27.59 -23.42 16.54
C THR A 78 -26.74 -22.36 17.23
N ALA A 79 -26.88 -22.22 18.55
CA ALA A 79 -26.07 -21.29 19.33
C ALA A 79 -24.55 -21.57 19.21
N GLU A 80 -24.17 -22.83 19.03
CA GLU A 80 -22.78 -23.24 18.81
C GLU A 80 -22.29 -22.83 17.43
N GLN A 81 -23.07 -23.09 16.37
CA GLN A 81 -22.75 -22.67 15.00
C GLN A 81 -22.68 -21.14 14.87
N LEU A 82 -23.56 -20.40 15.53
CA LEU A 82 -23.51 -18.94 15.52
C LEU A 82 -22.23 -18.42 16.20
N ARG A 83 -21.85 -19.02 17.34
CA ARG A 83 -20.62 -18.65 18.05
C ARG A 83 -19.37 -18.97 17.22
N ASP A 84 -19.33 -20.15 16.61
CA ASP A 84 -18.25 -20.54 15.69
C ASP A 84 -18.16 -19.59 14.50
N TYR A 85 -19.30 -19.24 13.89
CA TYR A 85 -19.34 -18.36 12.72
C TYR A 85 -18.77 -16.98 13.06
N VAL A 86 -19.27 -16.35 14.13
CA VAL A 86 -18.78 -15.05 14.61
C VAL A 86 -17.28 -15.13 14.93
N GLY A 87 -16.86 -16.14 15.69
CA GLY A 87 -15.46 -16.33 16.07
C GLY A 87 -14.53 -16.51 14.87
N SER A 88 -14.99 -17.19 13.80
CA SER A 88 -14.22 -17.38 12.57
C SER A 88 -13.96 -16.07 11.83
N HIS A 89 -14.93 -15.15 11.80
CA HIS A 89 -14.80 -13.84 11.15
C HIS A 89 -13.95 -12.85 11.95
N GLU A 90 -14.03 -12.91 13.28
CA GLU A 90 -13.13 -12.17 14.16
C GLU A 90 -11.68 -12.67 14.02
N ALA A 91 -11.48 -13.99 13.94
CA ALA A 91 -10.17 -14.58 13.70
C ALA A 91 -9.59 -14.16 12.34
N ARG A 92 -10.44 -14.12 11.30
CA ARG A 92 -10.08 -13.59 9.98
C ARG A 92 -9.68 -12.12 10.04
N GLN A 93 -10.46 -11.29 10.73
CA GLN A 93 -10.13 -9.87 10.87
C GLN A 93 -8.81 -9.66 11.61
N ARG A 94 -8.50 -10.46 12.63
CA ARG A 94 -7.19 -10.42 13.32
C ARG A 94 -6.04 -10.78 12.38
N ARG A 95 -6.18 -11.82 11.56
CA ARG A 95 -5.16 -12.19 10.55
C ARG A 95 -4.96 -11.08 9.52
N ASP A 96 -6.04 -10.51 9.01
CA ASP A 96 -6.00 -9.39 8.06
C ASP A 96 -5.25 -8.18 8.62
N ARG A 97 -5.61 -7.77 9.84
CA ARG A 97 -4.92 -6.70 10.57
C ARG A 97 -3.44 -7.02 10.78
N HIS A 98 -3.12 -8.25 11.19
CA HIS A 98 -1.76 -8.66 11.45
C HIS A 98 -0.89 -8.62 10.18
N ALA A 99 -1.41 -9.09 9.04
CA ALA A 99 -0.70 -9.03 7.77
C ALA A 99 -0.45 -7.58 7.32
N ALA A 100 -1.45 -6.71 7.45
CA ALA A 100 -1.32 -5.28 7.16
C ALA A 100 -0.29 -4.59 8.09
N HIS A 101 -0.34 -4.87 9.39
CA HIS A 101 0.61 -4.31 10.35
C HIS A 101 2.05 -4.76 10.06
N ARG A 102 2.26 -6.05 9.82
CA ARG A 102 3.56 -6.60 9.45
C ARG A 102 4.12 -5.95 8.20
N TYR A 103 3.27 -5.76 7.18
CA TYR A 103 3.66 -5.08 5.95
C TYR A 103 4.06 -3.62 6.19
N ILE A 104 3.29 -2.85 6.96
CA ILE A 104 3.62 -1.46 7.32
C ILE A 104 4.97 -1.40 8.04
N MET A 105 5.20 -2.29 9.01
CA MET A 105 6.46 -2.32 9.76
C MET A 105 7.66 -2.65 8.87
N VAL A 106 7.53 -3.64 7.99
CA VAL A 106 8.63 -3.97 7.07
C VAL A 106 8.88 -2.86 6.06
N TRP A 107 7.82 -2.20 5.56
CA TRP A 107 7.97 -1.02 4.71
C TRP A 107 8.70 0.10 5.44
N ALA A 108 8.33 0.40 6.68
CA ALA A 108 8.97 1.45 7.48
C ALA A 108 10.44 1.10 7.82
N GLU A 109 10.73 -0.17 8.11
CA GLU A 109 12.10 -0.64 8.32
C GLU A 109 12.96 -0.51 7.07
N ASP A 110 12.41 -0.78 5.89
CA ASP A 110 13.13 -0.66 4.62
C ASP A 110 13.39 0.82 4.27
N HIS A 111 12.48 1.73 4.62
CA HIS A 111 12.57 3.14 4.28
C HIS A 111 13.38 3.97 5.30
N PHE A 112 13.27 3.63 6.58
CA PHE A 112 13.88 4.39 7.67
C PHE A 112 15.01 3.66 8.39
N LEU A 113 15.25 2.37 8.08
CA LEU A 113 16.25 1.53 8.74
C LEU A 113 16.19 1.69 10.26
N LEU A 114 15.01 1.42 10.82
CA LEU A 114 14.70 1.64 12.23
C LEU A 114 15.65 0.84 13.14
N MET A 115 16.12 1.48 14.21
CA MET A 115 16.81 0.81 15.30
C MET A 115 15.82 -0.04 16.12
N PRO A 116 16.27 -1.05 16.89
CA PRO A 116 15.37 -1.97 17.59
C PRO A 116 14.38 -1.31 18.55
N ASP A 117 14.82 -0.26 19.26
CA ASP A 117 13.99 0.56 20.15
C ASP A 117 12.99 1.40 19.37
N GLN A 118 13.42 2.01 18.26
CA GLN A 118 12.55 2.77 17.36
C GLN A 118 11.46 1.88 16.75
N ARG A 119 11.83 0.66 16.32
CA ARG A 119 10.92 -0.36 15.81
C ARG A 119 9.87 -0.70 16.86
N ALA A 120 10.28 -0.99 18.09
CA ALA A 120 9.37 -1.39 19.17
C ALA A 120 8.41 -0.25 19.59
N GLU A 121 8.85 1.01 19.54
CA GLU A 121 7.96 2.16 19.77
C GLU A 121 7.00 2.37 18.62
N MET A 122 7.47 2.31 17.37
CA MET A 122 6.61 2.44 16.18
C MET A 122 5.52 1.36 16.13
N GLU A 123 5.88 0.11 16.43
CA GLU A 123 4.94 -1.01 16.51
C GLU A 123 3.85 -0.77 17.56
N ARG A 124 4.24 -0.29 18.75
CA ARG A 124 3.28 0.10 19.80
C ARG A 124 2.36 1.24 19.39
N SER A 125 2.91 2.26 18.71
CA SER A 125 2.12 3.38 18.19
C SER A 125 1.09 2.92 17.15
N LEU A 126 1.48 2.01 16.26
CA LEU A 126 0.60 1.45 15.25
C LEU A 126 -0.51 0.59 15.87
N ASP A 127 -0.19 -0.26 16.84
CA ASP A 127 -1.20 -1.06 17.56
C ASP A 127 -2.20 -0.16 18.31
N ALA A 128 -1.71 0.85 19.04
CA ALA A 128 -2.57 1.80 19.76
C ALA A 128 -3.49 2.58 18.80
N TYR A 129 -2.96 2.99 17.65
CA TYR A 129 -3.75 3.66 16.61
C TYR A 129 -4.80 2.74 15.99
N ALA A 130 -4.42 1.48 15.72
CA ALA A 130 -5.32 0.47 15.16
C ALA A 130 -6.49 0.16 16.10
N ASP A 131 -6.26 0.13 17.42
CA ASP A 131 -7.29 -0.11 18.43
C ASP A 131 -8.24 1.09 18.59
N ASP A 132 -7.74 2.32 18.50
CA ASP A 132 -8.57 3.54 18.58
C ASP A 132 -9.40 3.75 17.29
N LYS A 133 -8.77 3.61 16.12
CA LYS A 133 -9.41 3.97 14.83
C LYS A 133 -10.06 2.79 14.12
N GLY A 134 -9.65 1.55 14.39
CA GLY A 134 -10.22 0.34 13.81
C GLY A 134 -10.01 0.18 12.30
N ARG A 135 -8.94 0.77 11.72
CA ARG A 135 -8.73 0.93 10.27
C ARG A 135 -7.37 0.42 9.79
N VAL A 136 -7.09 -0.86 9.98
CA VAL A 136 -5.87 -1.46 9.42
C VAL A 136 -6.25 -2.74 8.71
N PHE A 137 -6.31 -2.68 7.39
CA PHE A 137 -6.78 -3.77 6.54
C PHE A 137 -5.84 -4.03 5.36
N ALA A 138 -5.74 -5.30 4.96
CA ALA A 138 -4.79 -5.72 3.92
C ALA A 138 -5.03 -5.02 2.57
N LYS A 139 -6.29 -4.87 2.17
CA LYS A 139 -6.69 -4.23 0.91
C LYS A 139 -6.19 -2.79 0.79
N GLY A 140 -6.27 -2.01 1.87
CA GLY A 140 -5.78 -0.62 1.89
C GLY A 140 -4.26 -0.53 1.67
N MET A 141 -3.53 -1.61 1.93
CA MET A 141 -2.07 -1.69 1.77
C MET A 141 -1.65 -2.20 0.39
N VAL A 142 -2.52 -2.88 -0.37
CA VAL A 142 -2.14 -3.48 -1.67
C VAL A 142 -1.48 -2.44 -2.59
N TRP A 143 -2.06 -1.25 -2.69
CA TRP A 143 -1.52 -0.13 -3.46
C TRP A 143 -0.91 0.97 -2.57
N ASN A 144 -0.58 0.65 -1.31
CA ASN A 144 -0.14 1.61 -0.29
C ASN A 144 -1.08 2.83 -0.10
N GLN A 145 -2.36 2.73 -0.48
CA GLN A 145 -3.31 3.85 -0.44
C GLN A 145 -3.57 4.37 0.98
N GLU A 146 -3.69 3.46 1.94
CA GLU A 146 -3.90 3.83 3.35
C GLU A 146 -2.59 3.90 4.14
N LEU A 147 -1.48 3.33 3.61
CA LEU A 147 -0.23 3.14 4.34
C LEU A 147 0.31 4.46 4.90
N HIS A 148 0.43 5.49 4.05
CA HIS A 148 0.97 6.79 4.46
C HIS A 148 0.09 7.48 5.51
N GLY A 149 -1.24 7.39 5.36
CA GLY A 149 -2.19 7.99 6.29
C GLY A 149 -2.16 7.31 7.67
N LEU A 150 -2.01 5.98 7.69
CA LEU A 150 -1.90 5.21 8.92
C LEU A 150 -0.59 5.47 9.66
N LEU A 151 0.54 5.43 8.94
CA LEU A 151 1.84 5.75 9.53
C LEU A 151 1.85 7.15 10.12
N ARG A 152 1.34 8.15 9.38
CA ARG A 152 1.23 9.51 9.90
C ARG A 152 0.35 9.58 11.14
N GLY A 153 -0.85 9.01 11.07
CA GLY A 153 -1.78 9.04 12.20
C GLY A 153 -1.20 8.40 13.47
N ALA A 154 -0.42 7.33 13.32
CA ALA A 154 0.17 6.59 14.43
C ALA A 154 1.45 7.23 14.96
N VAL A 155 2.33 7.73 14.09
CA VAL A 155 3.72 8.05 14.44
C VAL A 155 4.02 9.56 14.44
N GLU A 156 3.32 10.38 13.63
CA GLU A 156 3.55 11.83 13.57
C GLU A 156 3.59 12.52 14.95
N PRO A 157 2.73 12.17 15.93
CA PRO A 157 2.76 12.80 17.25
C PRO A 157 4.07 12.59 18.03
N SER A 158 4.83 11.55 17.72
CA SER A 158 6.08 11.19 18.39
C SER A 158 7.29 11.19 17.45
N ALA A 159 7.12 11.51 16.16
CA ALA A 159 8.15 11.37 15.12
C ALA A 159 9.46 12.09 15.50
N ASP A 160 9.38 13.35 15.96
CA ASP A 160 10.56 14.15 16.33
C ASP A 160 11.36 13.56 17.50
N SER A 161 10.71 12.79 18.39
CA SER A 161 11.37 12.10 19.51
C SER A 161 11.80 10.68 19.17
N LEU A 162 11.17 10.06 18.17
CA LEU A 162 11.37 8.67 17.79
C LEU A 162 12.48 8.52 16.75
N LEU A 163 12.51 9.40 15.76
CA LEU A 163 13.37 9.31 14.59
C LEU A 163 14.61 10.21 14.74
N SER A 164 15.74 9.75 14.21
CA SER A 164 16.94 10.57 14.06
C SER A 164 16.71 11.73 13.08
N GLU A 165 17.58 12.74 13.09
CA GLU A 165 17.50 13.88 12.16
C GLU A 165 17.49 13.43 10.68
N ALA A 166 18.35 12.47 10.32
CA ALA A 166 18.37 11.91 8.97
C ALA A 166 17.06 11.16 8.65
N GLN A 167 16.56 10.34 9.57
CA GLN A 167 15.28 9.64 9.39
C GLN A 167 14.09 10.61 9.30
N LEU A 168 14.13 11.76 10.00
CA LEU A 168 13.11 12.80 9.90
C LEU A 168 13.10 13.49 8.53
N VAL A 169 14.27 13.66 7.89
CA VAL A 169 14.33 14.12 6.50
C VAL A 169 13.65 13.12 5.57
N LEU A 170 13.94 11.82 5.73
CA LEU A 170 13.28 10.75 4.97
C LEU A 170 11.77 10.70 5.25
N TRP A 171 11.37 10.84 6.52
CA TRP A 171 9.97 10.88 6.95
C TRP A 171 9.20 11.98 6.22
N ARG A 172 9.73 13.21 6.23
CA ARG A 172 9.09 14.36 5.58
C ARG A 172 9.07 14.24 4.06
N ALA A 173 10.03 13.54 3.46
CA ALA A 173 10.07 13.32 2.02
C ALA A 173 9.06 12.25 1.55
N LEU A 174 8.97 11.13 2.28
CA LEU A 174 8.10 10.00 1.95
C LEU A 174 6.66 10.22 2.41
N LEU A 175 6.49 10.94 3.52
CA LEU A 175 5.21 11.24 4.14
C LEU A 175 5.04 12.76 4.26
N PRO A 176 5.08 13.52 3.15
CA PRO A 176 4.99 14.97 3.18
C PRO A 176 3.71 15.40 3.91
N PRO A 177 3.78 16.40 4.81
CA PRO A 177 2.61 16.83 5.58
C PRO A 177 1.42 17.03 4.64
N LEU A 178 0.24 16.61 5.08
CA LEU A 178 -0.97 16.95 4.35
C LEU A 178 -1.02 18.47 4.40
N ASP A 179 -0.80 19.13 3.26
CA ASP A 179 -0.97 20.57 3.19
C ASP A 179 -2.32 20.91 3.81
N ALA A 180 -2.36 21.89 4.71
CA ALA A 180 -3.60 22.29 5.37
C ALA A 180 -4.72 22.56 4.35
N ASP A 181 -4.35 23.01 3.15
CA ASP A 181 -5.25 23.19 2.01
C ASP A 181 -5.71 21.87 1.39
N ARG A 182 -4.85 20.85 1.25
CA ARG A 182 -5.24 19.50 0.84
C ARG A 182 -6.19 18.87 1.86
N GLU A 183 -5.92 19.01 3.15
CA GLU A 183 -6.79 18.50 4.20
C GLU A 183 -8.13 19.22 4.24
N LYS A 184 -8.14 20.53 4.00
CA LYS A 184 -9.36 21.33 3.84
C LYS A 184 -10.17 20.91 2.63
N ILE A 185 -9.54 20.64 1.48
CA ILE A 185 -10.20 20.10 0.29
C ILE A 185 -10.84 18.74 0.60
N MET A 186 -10.10 17.84 1.26
CA MET A 186 -10.63 16.53 1.65
C MET A 186 -11.74 16.63 2.70
N ALA A 187 -11.68 17.59 3.62
CA ALA A 187 -12.74 17.87 4.58
C ALA A 187 -14.02 18.38 3.88
N MET A 188 -13.89 19.26 2.88
CA MET A 188 -15.01 19.71 2.06
C MET A 188 -15.65 18.56 1.27
N VAL A 189 -14.86 17.60 0.77
CA VAL A 189 -15.38 16.39 0.13
C VAL A 189 -16.16 15.52 1.12
N ARG A 190 -15.62 15.31 2.32
CA ARG A 190 -16.30 14.54 3.38
C ARG A 190 -17.60 15.21 3.83
N ALA A 191 -17.63 16.54 3.86
CA ALA A 191 -18.81 17.33 4.19
C ALA A 191 -19.84 17.40 3.04
N GLY A 192 -19.52 16.88 1.84
CA GLY A 192 -20.38 16.99 0.66
C GLY A 192 -20.42 18.39 0.03
N GLU A 193 -19.57 19.30 0.50
CA GLU A 193 -19.44 20.67 -0.01
C GLU A 193 -18.67 20.74 -1.33
N MET A 194 -17.96 19.66 -1.68
CA MET A 194 -17.18 19.52 -2.90
C MET A 194 -17.31 18.10 -3.45
N THR A 195 -17.46 17.94 -4.76
CA THR A 195 -17.48 16.60 -5.37
C THR A 195 -16.05 16.04 -5.45
N ARG A 196 -15.91 14.71 -5.53
CA ARG A 196 -14.59 14.06 -5.70
C ARG A 196 -13.87 14.54 -6.97
N GLU A 197 -14.62 14.81 -8.03
CA GLU A 197 -14.09 15.30 -9.30
C GLU A 197 -13.55 16.73 -9.18
N GLN A 198 -14.27 17.61 -8.47
CA GLN A 198 -13.83 18.98 -8.19
C GLN A 198 -12.61 19.02 -7.26
N ALA A 199 -12.56 18.11 -6.27
CA ALA A 199 -11.39 17.95 -5.42
C ALA A 199 -10.18 17.47 -6.22
N GLY A 200 -10.36 16.49 -7.11
CA GLY A 200 -9.30 16.03 -8.02
C GLY A 200 -8.71 17.17 -8.84
N GLN A 201 -9.54 17.96 -9.52
CA GLN A 201 -9.10 19.10 -10.33
C GLN A 201 -8.35 20.17 -9.51
N ARG A 202 -8.79 20.42 -8.27
CA ARG A 202 -8.18 21.41 -7.38
C ARG A 202 -6.83 20.94 -6.82
N LEU A 203 -6.73 19.65 -6.49
CA LEU A 203 -5.46 19.03 -6.09
C LEU A 203 -4.46 19.03 -7.25
N GLU A 204 -4.92 18.72 -8.48
CA GLU A 204 -4.06 18.78 -9.68
C GLU A 204 -3.59 20.19 -10.02
N ALA A 205 -4.38 21.22 -9.73
CA ALA A 205 -3.97 22.61 -9.90
C ALA A 205 -2.93 23.02 -8.85
N MET A 206 -3.11 22.62 -7.59
CA MET A 206 -2.11 22.81 -6.53
C MET A 206 -0.80 22.08 -6.86
N ASP A 207 -0.88 20.86 -7.40
CA ASP A 207 0.30 20.08 -7.78
C ASP A 207 1.07 20.72 -8.95
N ARG A 208 0.36 21.35 -9.89
CA ARG A 208 0.98 22.15 -10.96
C ARG A 208 1.67 23.40 -10.42
N GLU A 209 1.02 24.12 -9.50
CA GLU A 209 1.57 25.34 -8.90
C GLU A 209 2.78 25.04 -7.99
N ALA A 210 2.77 23.91 -7.28
CA ALA A 210 3.92 23.40 -6.53
C ALA A 210 5.06 22.93 -7.45
N ALA A 211 4.73 22.34 -8.60
CA ALA A 211 5.72 21.90 -9.59
C ALA A 211 6.43 23.07 -10.28
N ASP A 212 5.76 24.22 -10.45
CA ASP A 212 6.33 25.42 -11.08
C ASP A 212 7.27 26.21 -10.14
N ASN A 213 7.28 25.90 -8.83
CA ASN A 213 8.20 26.50 -7.86
C ASN A 213 9.53 25.71 -7.73
N ASP A 214 10.61 26.40 -8.15
CA ASP A 214 12.05 26.19 -7.93
C ASP A 214 12.65 24.79 -8.16
N GLU A 215 13.16 24.57 -9.38
CA GLU A 215 14.02 23.43 -9.74
C GLU A 215 15.21 23.26 -8.79
N ARG A 216 15.81 24.37 -8.29
CA ARG A 216 16.90 24.29 -7.31
C ARG A 216 16.42 23.75 -5.98
N GLY A 217 15.27 24.22 -5.48
CA GLY A 217 14.64 23.66 -4.28
C GLY A 217 14.36 22.16 -4.40
N ARG A 218 13.99 21.68 -5.60
CA ARG A 218 13.79 20.24 -5.87
C ARG A 218 15.09 19.45 -5.89
N GLN A 219 16.15 19.98 -6.50
CA GLN A 219 17.48 19.36 -6.48
C GLN A 219 18.08 19.32 -5.07
N ASP A 220 17.95 20.42 -4.30
CA ASP A 220 18.41 20.48 -2.92
C ASP A 220 17.64 19.51 -2.01
N ALA A 221 16.32 19.37 -2.22
CA ALA A 221 15.50 18.37 -1.52
C ALA A 221 15.91 16.93 -1.89
N ALA A 222 16.10 16.63 -3.19
CA ALA A 222 16.55 15.31 -3.64
C ALA A 222 17.94 14.96 -3.08
N ARG A 223 18.86 15.93 -3.07
CA ARG A 223 20.18 15.82 -2.43
C ARG A 223 20.06 15.53 -0.94
N ALA A 224 19.21 16.25 -0.23
CA ALA A 224 19.00 16.05 1.21
C ALA A 224 18.44 14.66 1.51
N VAL A 225 17.51 14.16 0.70
CA VAL A 225 16.95 12.80 0.82
C VAL A 225 18.01 11.74 0.56
N ALA A 226 18.77 11.84 -0.52
CA ALA A 226 19.84 10.88 -0.83
C ALA A 226 20.94 10.88 0.26
N ALA A 227 21.34 12.05 0.75
CA ALA A 227 22.29 12.17 1.85
C ALA A 227 21.74 11.54 3.15
N ALA A 228 20.47 11.82 3.48
CA ALA A 228 19.82 11.25 4.65
C ALA A 228 19.74 9.71 4.57
N ARG A 229 19.41 9.16 3.40
CA ARG A 229 19.38 7.70 3.14
C ARG A 229 20.73 7.06 3.44
N LEU A 230 21.82 7.63 2.93
CA LEU A 230 23.18 7.13 3.20
C LEU A 230 23.60 7.31 4.66
N MET A 231 23.22 8.42 5.31
CA MET A 231 23.50 8.64 6.73
C MET A 231 22.81 7.61 7.61
N THR A 232 21.52 7.35 7.37
CA THR A 232 20.78 6.30 8.08
C THR A 232 21.38 4.92 7.79
N HIS A 233 21.79 4.65 6.55
CA HIS A 233 22.47 3.40 6.20
C HIS A 233 23.80 3.22 6.94
N MET A 234 24.62 4.28 7.04
CA MET A 234 25.88 4.25 7.80
C MET A 234 25.66 3.90 9.28
N GLN A 235 24.59 4.40 9.91
CA GLN A 235 24.27 4.09 11.31
C GLN A 235 24.02 2.60 11.54
N GLN A 236 23.55 1.87 10.54
CA GLN A 236 23.33 0.41 10.62
C GLN A 236 24.61 -0.41 10.55
N LEU A 237 25.73 0.17 10.10
CA LEU A 237 27.03 -0.52 9.99
C LEU A 237 27.71 -0.71 11.35
N GLY A 238 27.18 -0.10 12.42
CA GLY A 238 27.74 -0.19 13.76
C GLY A 238 28.91 0.78 13.99
N SER A 239 29.75 0.49 14.98
CA SER A 239 30.90 1.35 15.30
C SER A 239 32.00 1.21 14.24
N LEU A 240 32.23 2.29 13.50
CA LEU A 240 33.37 2.44 12.60
C LEU A 240 34.48 3.24 13.28
N ASP A 241 35.74 3.01 12.92
CA ASP A 241 36.82 3.91 13.35
C ASP A 241 36.76 5.25 12.59
N ASP A 242 37.53 6.24 13.05
CA ASP A 242 37.53 7.59 12.47
C ASP A 242 37.94 7.59 10.99
N SER A 243 38.85 6.70 10.59
CA SER A 243 39.33 6.63 9.20
C SER A 243 38.28 6.03 8.28
N ALA A 244 37.68 4.90 8.69
CA ALA A 244 36.56 4.26 8.02
C ALA A 244 35.36 5.22 7.88
N THR A 245 35.03 5.93 8.96
CA THR A 245 33.96 6.94 8.97
C THR A 245 34.22 8.05 7.96
N GLN A 246 35.43 8.60 7.93
CA GLN A 246 35.79 9.66 6.97
C GLN A 246 35.78 9.17 5.52
N ARG A 247 36.33 7.98 5.25
CA ARG A 247 36.34 7.39 3.90
C ARG A 247 34.92 7.15 3.41
N LEU A 248 34.07 6.56 4.24
CA LEU A 248 32.69 6.26 3.88
C LEU A 248 31.86 7.55 3.69
N ALA A 249 32.06 8.57 4.51
CA ALA A 249 31.40 9.87 4.35
C ALA A 249 31.79 10.57 3.04
N LEU A 250 33.06 10.50 2.64
CA LEU A 250 33.54 11.06 1.37
C LEU A 250 32.88 10.35 0.17
N VAL A 251 32.87 9.02 0.20
CA VAL A 251 32.28 8.21 -0.89
C VAL A 251 30.77 8.38 -0.93
N ALA A 252 30.10 8.45 0.21
CA ALA A 252 28.67 8.74 0.31
C ALA A 252 28.32 10.07 -0.37
N LYS A 253 29.10 11.13 -0.10
CA LYS A 253 28.92 12.42 -0.81
C LYS A 253 29.07 12.27 -2.33
N GLY A 254 30.07 11.52 -2.78
CA GLY A 254 30.25 11.23 -4.21
C GLY A 254 29.11 10.42 -4.83
N ALA A 255 28.54 9.46 -4.08
CA ALA A 255 27.40 8.67 -4.50
C ALA A 255 26.14 9.53 -4.65
N VAL A 256 25.91 10.50 -3.75
CA VAL A 256 24.81 11.46 -3.89
C VAL A 256 24.95 12.29 -5.17
N GLU A 257 26.13 12.86 -5.44
CA GLU A 257 26.31 13.67 -6.65
C GLU A 257 26.12 12.83 -7.92
N ARG A 258 26.68 11.62 -7.99
CA ARG A 258 26.44 10.69 -9.12
C ARG A 258 24.97 10.34 -9.29
N HIS A 259 24.28 10.03 -8.19
CA HIS A 259 22.86 9.70 -8.20
C HIS A 259 22.01 10.87 -8.73
N LEU A 260 22.39 12.12 -8.44
CA LEU A 260 21.72 13.30 -8.98
C LEU A 260 22.10 13.58 -10.44
N ASP A 261 23.35 13.34 -10.83
CA ASP A 261 23.83 13.49 -12.21
C ASP A 261 23.13 12.49 -13.15
N ASP A 262 23.03 11.22 -12.73
CA ASP A 262 22.32 10.16 -13.45
C ASP A 262 20.81 10.47 -13.58
N GLN A 263 20.23 11.11 -12.57
CA GLN A 263 18.85 11.63 -12.64
C GLN A 263 18.71 12.78 -13.64
N SER A 264 19.67 13.70 -13.73
CA SER A 264 19.53 14.91 -14.54
C SER A 264 19.85 14.71 -16.02
N SER A 265 20.81 13.85 -16.37
CA SER A 265 21.39 13.80 -17.72
C SER A 265 20.48 13.13 -18.77
N ASP A 266 19.80 12.02 -18.46
CA ASP A 266 18.98 11.29 -19.46
C ASP A 266 17.65 12.01 -19.76
N ALA A 267 17.04 12.58 -18.73
CA ALA A 267 15.74 13.23 -18.86
C ALA A 267 15.79 14.56 -19.60
N ASP A 268 16.79 15.39 -19.32
CA ASP A 268 16.92 16.68 -19.98
C ASP A 268 17.28 16.53 -21.47
N GLU A 269 18.01 15.48 -21.86
CA GLU A 269 18.24 15.17 -23.27
C GLU A 269 16.97 14.67 -23.95
N ARG A 270 16.20 13.78 -23.31
CA ARG A 270 14.94 13.25 -23.85
C ARG A 270 13.86 14.33 -23.99
N VAL A 271 13.74 15.22 -23.00
CA VAL A 271 12.82 16.38 -23.07
C VAL A 271 13.24 17.33 -24.18
N ARG A 272 14.53 17.67 -24.29
CA ARG A 272 15.02 18.56 -25.37
C ARG A 272 14.85 17.96 -26.76
N ALA A 273 15.10 16.67 -26.92
CA ALA A 273 14.90 15.97 -28.19
C ALA A 273 13.42 15.95 -28.60
N ALA A 274 12.52 15.68 -27.66
CA ALA A 274 11.08 15.69 -27.91
C ALA A 274 10.55 17.10 -28.18
N GLU A 275 11.01 18.11 -27.43
CA GLU A 275 10.66 19.51 -27.65
C GLU A 275 11.07 19.98 -29.05
N ALA A 276 12.28 19.64 -29.50
CA ALA A 276 12.73 19.95 -30.86
C ALA A 276 11.86 19.30 -31.95
N GLN A 277 11.47 18.03 -31.77
CA GLN A 277 10.60 17.32 -32.71
C GLN A 277 9.18 17.91 -32.75
N MET A 278 8.61 18.24 -31.60
CA MET A 278 7.26 18.77 -31.53
C MET A 278 7.19 20.24 -31.99
N MET A 279 8.23 21.04 -31.74
CA MET A 279 8.35 22.40 -32.31
C MET A 279 8.37 22.39 -33.84
N ALA A 280 9.09 21.44 -34.46
CA ALA A 280 9.06 21.26 -35.91
C ALA A 280 7.66 20.91 -36.43
N ALA A 281 6.86 20.17 -35.65
CA ALA A 281 5.47 19.86 -35.98
C ALA A 281 4.52 21.06 -35.83
N VAL A 282 4.80 21.99 -34.91
CA VAL A 282 4.09 23.28 -34.81
C VAL A 282 4.39 24.15 -36.03
N GLU A 283 5.66 24.26 -36.42
CA GLU A 283 6.07 25.02 -37.61
C GLU A 283 5.48 24.44 -38.91
N GLY A 284 5.33 23.11 -38.97
CA GLY A 284 4.66 22.41 -40.06
C GLY A 284 3.13 22.47 -40.04
N GLY A 285 2.51 23.12 -39.04
CA GLY A 285 1.06 23.24 -38.89
C GLY A 285 0.34 21.93 -38.54
N LEU A 286 1.08 20.89 -38.12
CA LEU A 286 0.55 19.58 -37.73
C LEU A 286 0.02 19.55 -36.30
N MET A 287 0.40 20.53 -35.48
CA MET A 287 -0.12 20.74 -34.13
C MET A 287 -0.11 22.21 -33.76
N THR A 288 -0.95 22.61 -32.81
CA THR A 288 -0.95 23.97 -32.26
C THR A 288 0.06 24.10 -31.13
N ARG A 289 0.40 25.34 -30.79
CA ARG A 289 1.31 25.65 -29.67
C ARG A 289 0.73 25.21 -28.32
N GLU A 290 -0.59 25.22 -28.18
CA GLU A 290 -1.31 24.77 -26.98
C GLU A 290 -1.23 23.23 -26.84
N GLN A 291 -1.36 22.49 -27.96
CA GLN A 291 -1.17 21.03 -27.98
C GLN A 291 0.28 20.60 -27.73
N LEU A 292 1.25 21.43 -28.14
CA LEU A 292 2.67 21.25 -27.81
C LEU A 292 2.88 21.36 -26.30
N GLU A 293 2.35 22.41 -25.65
CA GLU A 293 2.49 22.62 -24.21
C GLU A 293 1.84 21.50 -23.40
N GLU A 294 0.65 21.04 -23.80
CA GLU A 294 -0.04 19.90 -23.17
C GLU A 294 0.76 18.60 -23.31
N ARG A 295 1.29 18.30 -24.50
CA ARG A 295 2.09 17.09 -24.76
C ARG A 295 3.46 17.13 -24.09
N LEU A 296 4.13 18.28 -24.07
CA LEU A 296 5.38 18.44 -23.33
C LEU A 296 5.15 18.37 -21.82
N GLY A 297 4.04 18.91 -21.32
CA GLY A 297 3.62 18.75 -19.93
C GLY A 297 3.44 17.28 -19.55
N GLY A 298 2.69 16.53 -20.35
CA GLY A 298 2.48 15.08 -20.16
C GLY A 298 3.77 14.28 -20.27
N LEU A 299 4.64 14.59 -21.25
CA LEU A 299 5.93 13.92 -21.42
C LEU A 299 6.89 14.23 -20.26
N ARG A 300 6.96 15.47 -19.79
CA ARG A 300 7.75 15.84 -18.61
C ARG A 300 7.24 15.13 -17.36
N GLN A 301 5.93 14.95 -17.22
CA GLN A 301 5.34 14.21 -16.11
C GLN A 301 5.64 12.70 -16.21
N GLN A 302 5.60 12.14 -17.41
CA GLN A 302 5.97 10.76 -17.70
C GLN A 302 7.46 10.52 -17.44
N ILE A 303 8.35 11.36 -17.98
CA ILE A 303 9.80 11.27 -17.74
C ILE A 303 10.11 11.48 -16.25
N ARG A 304 9.41 12.37 -15.54
CA ARG A 304 9.51 12.47 -14.06
C ARG A 304 9.06 11.19 -13.35
N GLY A 305 8.05 10.50 -13.87
CA GLY A 305 7.65 9.18 -13.39
C GLY A 305 8.72 8.11 -13.68
N GLU A 306 9.32 8.15 -14.86
CA GLU A 306 10.39 7.25 -15.31
C GLU A 306 11.76 7.54 -14.66
N GLN A 307 12.06 8.78 -14.25
CA GLN A 307 13.25 9.12 -13.46
C GLN A 307 13.14 8.62 -12.03
N ARG A 308 11.91 8.66 -11.47
CA ARG A 308 11.59 7.99 -10.19
C ARG A 308 11.67 6.46 -10.31
N ALA A 309 11.61 5.92 -11.52
CA ALA A 309 11.73 4.51 -11.82
C ALA A 309 13.18 4.04 -12.12
N ALA A 310 13.99 4.88 -12.74
CA ALA A 310 15.34 4.54 -13.21
C ALA A 310 16.44 4.67 -12.14
N THR A 311 16.08 5.04 -10.91
CA THR A 311 17.04 5.34 -9.85
C THR A 311 17.12 4.19 -8.88
N GLY A 312 18.14 3.34 -9.05
CA GLY A 312 18.54 2.42 -8.00
C GLY A 312 18.72 3.17 -6.67
N ASP A 313 18.44 2.50 -5.56
CA ASP A 313 18.66 3.06 -4.22
C ASP A 313 20.09 3.61 -4.14
N VAL A 314 20.29 4.85 -3.69
CA VAL A 314 21.62 5.48 -3.59
C VAL A 314 22.60 4.65 -2.74
N THR A 315 22.07 3.81 -1.84
CA THR A 315 22.88 2.85 -1.07
C THR A 315 23.47 1.74 -1.95
N GLU A 316 22.98 1.50 -3.15
CA GLU A 316 23.50 0.49 -4.10
C GLU A 316 24.60 1.04 -5.03
N ASP A 317 25.03 2.30 -4.85
CA ASP A 317 26.17 2.83 -5.57
C ASP A 317 27.40 1.93 -5.41
N LEU A 318 27.99 1.52 -6.54
CA LEU A 318 29.05 0.50 -6.58
C LEU A 318 30.27 0.89 -5.73
N LEU A 319 30.68 2.16 -5.78
CA LEU A 319 31.84 2.63 -5.03
C LEU A 319 31.52 2.71 -3.53
N TYR A 320 30.29 3.10 -3.18
CA TYR A 320 29.80 3.07 -1.80
C TYR A 320 29.78 1.65 -1.23
N GLN A 321 29.24 0.68 -1.96
CA GLN A 321 29.21 -0.73 -1.55
C GLN A 321 30.61 -1.35 -1.44
N GLN A 322 31.50 -1.09 -2.39
CA GLN A 322 32.91 -1.49 -2.28
C GLN A 322 33.59 -0.87 -1.06
N THR A 323 33.30 0.39 -0.75
CA THR A 323 33.87 1.04 0.43
C THR A 323 33.37 0.40 1.72
N ILE A 324 32.11 -0.06 1.78
CA ILE A 324 31.59 -0.81 2.94
C ILE A 324 32.37 -2.12 3.13
N GLU A 325 32.58 -2.88 2.06
CA GLU A 325 33.37 -4.12 2.08
C GLU A 325 34.81 -3.87 2.56
N ASP A 326 35.43 -2.78 2.10
CA ASP A 326 36.81 -2.41 2.45
C ASP A 326 36.99 -1.93 3.90
N VAL A 327 35.97 -1.26 4.48
CA VAL A 327 36.09 -0.63 5.81
C VAL A 327 35.56 -1.49 6.94
N LEU A 328 34.71 -2.47 6.64
CA LEU A 328 34.22 -3.43 7.63
C LEU A 328 35.20 -4.60 7.79
N SER A 329 35.22 -5.18 8.99
CA SER A 329 35.82 -6.50 9.15
C SER A 329 34.99 -7.55 8.40
N GLU A 330 35.60 -8.68 8.05
CA GLU A 330 34.88 -9.80 7.39
C GLU A 330 33.62 -10.21 8.19
N GLU A 331 33.73 -10.27 9.52
CA GLU A 331 32.60 -10.60 10.41
C GLU A 331 31.50 -9.53 10.36
N ALA A 332 31.88 -8.24 10.43
CA ALA A 332 30.92 -7.14 10.38
C ALA A 332 30.24 -7.03 9.01
N TYR A 333 30.97 -7.29 7.93
CA TYR A 333 30.44 -7.32 6.57
C TYR A 333 29.47 -8.49 6.38
N ALA A 334 29.81 -9.68 6.88
CA ALA A 334 28.91 -10.84 6.86
C ALA A 334 27.60 -10.56 7.62
N GLN A 335 27.67 -9.94 8.80
CA GLN A 335 26.49 -9.53 9.56
C GLN A 335 25.67 -8.44 8.86
N TYR A 336 26.32 -7.55 8.10
CA TYR A 336 25.65 -6.54 7.28
C TYR A 336 24.85 -7.20 6.16
N GLU A 337 25.46 -8.10 5.39
CA GLU A 337 24.81 -8.82 4.30
C GLU A 337 23.69 -9.74 4.80
N GLU A 338 23.91 -10.42 5.93
CA GLU A 338 22.87 -11.24 6.56
C GLU A 338 21.64 -10.39 6.93
N ARG A 339 21.84 -9.22 7.56
CA ARG A 339 20.75 -8.31 7.90
C ARG A 339 20.03 -7.79 6.64
N ARG A 340 20.76 -7.51 5.56
CA ARG A 340 20.17 -7.10 4.28
C ARG A 340 19.30 -8.20 3.68
N ALA A 341 19.81 -9.44 3.67
CA ALA A 341 19.07 -10.61 3.19
C ALA A 341 17.81 -10.89 4.05
N GLN A 342 17.92 -10.77 5.37
CA GLN A 342 16.79 -10.93 6.29
C GLN A 342 15.69 -9.89 6.04
N ARG A 343 16.05 -8.60 5.85
CA ARG A 343 15.07 -7.55 5.51
C ARG A 343 14.39 -7.83 4.17
N HIS A 344 15.16 -8.20 3.15
CA HIS A 344 14.61 -8.56 1.84
C HIS A 344 13.61 -9.72 1.94
N ALA A 345 14.00 -10.81 2.60
CA ALA A 345 13.13 -11.96 2.82
C ALA A 345 11.87 -11.62 3.63
N ALA A 346 12.01 -10.77 4.65
CA ALA A 346 10.87 -10.29 5.43
C ALA A 346 9.88 -9.47 4.58
N ARG A 347 10.39 -8.64 3.65
CA ARG A 347 9.56 -7.87 2.72
C ARG A 347 8.79 -8.77 1.78
N GLU A 348 9.46 -9.73 1.16
CA GLU A 348 8.78 -10.67 0.28
C GLU A 348 7.68 -11.45 1.02
N GLN A 349 8.00 -11.95 2.22
CA GLN A 349 7.03 -12.69 3.02
C GLN A 349 5.85 -11.81 3.43
N ALA A 350 6.10 -10.56 3.84
CA ALA A 350 5.03 -9.64 4.20
C ALA A 350 4.09 -9.34 3.01
N SER A 351 4.63 -9.17 1.79
CA SER A 351 3.80 -8.99 0.59
C SER A 351 2.96 -10.24 0.27
N ARG A 352 3.53 -11.45 0.41
CA ARG A 352 2.79 -12.72 0.23
C ARG A 352 1.68 -12.89 1.27
N ASP A 353 1.99 -12.65 2.55
CA ASP A 353 1.04 -12.71 3.66
C ASP A 353 -0.11 -11.71 3.46
N LEU A 354 0.23 -10.48 3.03
CA LEU A 354 -0.74 -9.42 2.76
C LEU A 354 -1.67 -9.78 1.61
N ALA A 355 -1.15 -10.33 0.51
CA ALA A 355 -1.94 -10.79 -0.62
C ALA A 355 -2.89 -11.92 -0.22
N ALA A 356 -2.40 -12.93 0.50
CA ALA A 356 -3.21 -14.04 0.99
C ALA A 356 -4.32 -13.57 1.94
N ALA A 357 -3.99 -12.68 2.89
CA ALA A 357 -4.96 -12.08 3.81
C ALA A 357 -6.03 -11.26 3.07
N CYS A 358 -5.63 -10.49 2.04
CA CYS A 358 -6.56 -9.73 1.21
C CYS A 358 -7.57 -10.67 0.52
N VAL A 359 -7.11 -11.77 -0.08
CA VAL A 359 -7.99 -12.78 -0.70
C VAL A 359 -8.90 -13.42 0.36
N ASP A 360 -8.36 -13.84 1.50
CA ASP A 360 -9.11 -14.44 2.61
C ASP A 360 -10.27 -13.51 3.05
N SER A 361 -9.98 -12.23 3.28
CA SER A 361 -10.95 -11.23 3.72
C SER A 361 -12.01 -10.89 2.66
N HIS A 362 -11.69 -11.01 1.37
CA HIS A 362 -12.62 -10.72 0.28
C HIS A 362 -13.48 -11.91 -0.14
N LEU A 363 -12.98 -13.13 0.02
CA LEU A 363 -13.67 -14.34 -0.45
C LEU A 363 -14.28 -15.19 0.67
N LEU A 364 -14.03 -14.85 1.94
CA LEU A 364 -14.53 -15.61 3.09
C LEU A 364 -14.15 -17.10 3.01
N LEU A 365 -12.92 -17.40 2.59
CA LEU A 365 -12.41 -18.77 2.36
C LEU A 365 -12.63 -19.69 3.56
N ALA A 366 -13.02 -20.94 3.30
CA ALA A 366 -12.96 -22.01 4.29
C ALA A 366 -11.50 -22.28 4.72
N ASP A 367 -11.30 -23.02 5.82
CA ASP A 367 -9.96 -23.22 6.39
C ASP A 367 -9.01 -23.96 5.44
N ASP A 368 -9.51 -24.94 4.69
CA ASP A 368 -8.80 -25.69 3.66
C ASP A 368 -8.48 -24.82 2.44
N GLN A 369 -9.46 -24.03 1.96
CA GLN A 369 -9.26 -23.06 0.89
C GLN A 369 -8.18 -22.04 1.27
N ARG A 370 -8.24 -21.49 2.49
CA ARG A 370 -7.24 -20.55 3.00
C ARG A 370 -5.85 -21.17 3.03
N GLN A 371 -5.69 -22.36 3.61
CA GLN A 371 -4.40 -23.06 3.67
C GLN A 371 -3.83 -23.29 2.26
N ARG A 372 -4.68 -23.61 1.28
CA ARG A 372 -4.23 -23.78 -0.10
C ARG A 372 -3.79 -22.46 -0.74
N VAL A 373 -4.52 -21.37 -0.50
CA VAL A 373 -4.15 -20.02 -0.95
C VAL A 373 -2.84 -19.56 -0.32
N GLU A 374 -2.65 -19.77 0.99
CA GLU A 374 -1.40 -19.48 1.71
C GLU A 374 -0.22 -20.28 1.13
N ALA A 375 -0.42 -21.57 0.82
CA ALA A 375 0.60 -22.40 0.18
C ALA A 375 0.97 -21.91 -1.22
N ILE A 376 -0.01 -21.51 -2.04
CA ILE A 376 0.26 -20.92 -3.36
C ILE A 376 1.04 -19.61 -3.20
N ALA A 377 0.62 -18.74 -2.27
CA ALA A 377 1.27 -17.46 -2.03
C ALA A 377 2.74 -17.61 -1.61
N ALA A 378 3.06 -18.62 -0.78
CA ALA A 378 4.42 -18.91 -0.33
C ALA A 378 5.38 -19.26 -1.49
N GLU A 379 4.87 -19.79 -2.60
CA GLU A 379 5.65 -20.16 -3.78
C GLU A 379 5.78 -19.04 -4.81
N LEU A 380 5.10 -17.90 -4.62
CA LEU A 380 5.14 -16.79 -5.57
C LEU A 380 6.48 -16.04 -5.48
N ALA A 381 7.06 -15.77 -6.64
CA ALA A 381 8.13 -14.78 -6.72
C ALA A 381 7.54 -13.40 -6.42
N VAL A 382 8.25 -12.60 -5.62
CA VAL A 382 7.87 -11.22 -5.36
C VAL A 382 8.75 -10.36 -6.26
N PRO A 383 8.18 -9.66 -7.26
CA PRO A 383 8.97 -8.78 -8.09
C PRO A 383 9.56 -7.66 -7.24
N SER A 384 10.73 -7.17 -7.62
CA SER A 384 11.23 -5.89 -7.11
C SER A 384 10.19 -4.81 -7.37
N GLU A 385 10.11 -3.82 -6.49
CA GLU A 385 9.29 -2.64 -6.73
C GLU A 385 9.68 -2.00 -8.06
N MET A 386 8.69 -1.76 -8.92
CA MET A 386 8.87 -1.10 -10.20
C MET A 386 8.28 0.30 -10.06
N ASP A 387 9.08 1.34 -10.23
CA ASP A 387 8.56 2.69 -10.50
C ASP A 387 7.70 3.27 -9.37
N GLY A 388 8.03 2.95 -8.12
CA GLY A 388 7.22 3.32 -6.94
C GLY A 388 5.87 2.59 -6.86
N VAL A 389 5.64 1.61 -7.73
CA VAL A 389 4.54 0.66 -7.62
C VAL A 389 4.95 -0.43 -6.63
N PRO A 390 4.15 -0.64 -5.55
CA PRO A 390 4.42 -1.72 -4.61
C PRO A 390 4.45 -3.08 -5.31
N SER A 391 5.18 -4.06 -4.78
CA SER A 391 5.19 -5.42 -5.33
C SER A 391 3.89 -6.19 -5.08
N THR A 392 3.15 -5.82 -4.02
CA THR A 392 1.95 -6.51 -3.54
C THR A 392 0.83 -6.68 -4.58
N PRO A 393 0.47 -5.70 -5.44
CA PRO A 393 -0.52 -5.89 -6.49
C PRO A 393 -0.15 -6.98 -7.49
N PHE A 394 1.14 -7.12 -7.81
CA PHE A 394 1.63 -8.16 -8.70
C PHE A 394 1.53 -9.54 -8.05
N VAL A 395 1.94 -9.65 -6.78
CA VAL A 395 1.79 -10.89 -6.00
C VAL A 395 0.31 -11.29 -5.89
N LEU A 396 -0.57 -10.33 -5.66
CA LEU A 396 -2.01 -10.57 -5.58
C LEU A 396 -2.61 -11.01 -6.94
N TYR A 397 -2.16 -10.39 -8.03
CA TYR A 397 -2.53 -10.80 -9.38
C TYR A 397 -2.10 -12.24 -9.67
N ASP A 398 -0.83 -12.57 -9.41
CA ASP A 398 -0.29 -13.92 -9.61
C ASP A 398 -0.98 -14.97 -8.73
N LEU A 399 -1.29 -14.60 -7.48
CA LEU A 399 -2.07 -15.44 -6.57
C LEU A 399 -3.45 -15.71 -7.14
N ALA A 400 -4.14 -14.70 -7.66
CA ALA A 400 -5.46 -14.86 -8.25
C ALA A 400 -5.43 -15.75 -9.51
N GLN A 401 -4.40 -15.63 -10.35
CA GLN A 401 -4.24 -16.47 -11.54
C GLN A 401 -3.92 -17.93 -11.20
N ARG A 402 -3.14 -18.17 -10.14
CA ARG A 402 -2.75 -19.52 -9.70
C ARG A 402 -3.76 -20.19 -8.77
N THR A 403 -4.70 -19.44 -8.22
CA THR A 403 -5.79 -20.00 -7.41
C THR A 403 -6.72 -20.78 -8.33
N ASP A 404 -6.74 -22.10 -8.15
CA ASP A 404 -7.58 -23.00 -8.92
C ASP A 404 -9.06 -22.58 -8.84
N ARG A 405 -9.73 -22.48 -9.99
CA ARG A 405 -11.15 -22.15 -10.02
C ARG A 405 -11.98 -23.23 -9.34
N GLU A 406 -11.56 -24.50 -9.39
CA GLU A 406 -12.25 -25.60 -8.71
C GLU A 406 -12.13 -25.52 -7.19
N LEU A 407 -11.12 -24.82 -6.67
CA LEU A 407 -10.97 -24.55 -5.24
C LEU A 407 -12.07 -23.61 -4.73
N LEU A 408 -12.57 -22.70 -5.57
CA LEU A 408 -13.50 -21.64 -5.21
C LEU A 408 -14.93 -21.98 -5.63
N SER A 409 -15.89 -21.68 -4.76
CA SER A 409 -17.31 -21.73 -5.14
C SER A 409 -17.64 -20.67 -6.20
N PRO A 410 -18.74 -20.83 -6.98
CA PRO A 410 -19.07 -19.90 -8.06
C PRO A 410 -19.15 -18.43 -7.62
N TRP A 411 -19.77 -18.13 -6.46
CA TRP A 411 -19.84 -16.76 -5.98
C TRP A 411 -18.47 -16.20 -5.56
N GLN A 412 -17.57 -17.04 -5.04
CA GLN A 412 -16.20 -16.64 -4.71
C GLN A 412 -15.41 -16.33 -5.99
N GLN A 413 -15.64 -17.06 -7.09
CA GLN A 413 -15.03 -16.76 -8.38
C GLN A 413 -15.51 -15.39 -8.92
N ASP A 414 -16.82 -15.13 -8.85
CA ASP A 414 -17.38 -13.82 -9.25
C ASP A 414 -16.80 -12.69 -8.39
N GLN A 415 -16.65 -12.94 -7.08
CA GLN A 415 -16.09 -11.97 -6.14
C GLN A 415 -14.60 -11.73 -6.35
N LEU A 416 -13.84 -12.77 -6.73
CA LEU A 416 -12.42 -12.65 -7.10
C LEU A 416 -12.26 -11.77 -8.35
N GLN A 417 -13.12 -11.94 -9.35
CA GLN A 417 -13.13 -11.07 -10.53
C GLN A 417 -13.52 -9.62 -10.18
N ALA A 418 -14.52 -9.42 -9.31
CA ALA A 418 -14.91 -8.10 -8.86
C ALA A 418 -13.78 -7.40 -8.10
N MET A 419 -13.09 -8.13 -7.22
CA MET A 419 -11.90 -7.66 -6.51
C MET A 419 -10.78 -7.31 -7.50
N GLY A 420 -10.54 -8.13 -8.52
CA GLY A 420 -9.54 -7.85 -9.55
C GLY A 420 -9.81 -6.54 -10.30
N ARG A 421 -11.07 -6.28 -10.66
CA ARG A 421 -11.47 -4.98 -11.26
C ARG A 421 -11.27 -3.81 -10.31
N GLU A 422 -11.67 -3.97 -9.05
CA GLU A 422 -11.52 -2.92 -8.03
C GLU A 422 -10.05 -2.60 -7.75
N LEU A 423 -9.19 -3.62 -7.70
CA LEU A 423 -7.77 -3.50 -7.42
C LEU A 423 -6.92 -3.33 -8.69
N GLY A 424 -7.53 -3.14 -9.85
CA GLY A 424 -6.85 -2.76 -11.08
C GLY A 424 -5.96 -3.86 -11.69
N PHE A 425 -6.42 -5.11 -11.74
CA PHE A 425 -5.68 -6.19 -12.41
C PHE A 425 -5.41 -5.90 -13.90
N ASP A 426 -6.34 -5.24 -14.59
CA ASP A 426 -6.14 -4.77 -15.97
C ASP A 426 -4.92 -3.84 -16.08
N ARG A 427 -4.65 -3.03 -15.05
CA ARG A 427 -3.47 -2.16 -14.98
C ARG A 427 -2.19 -3.00 -14.88
N ILE A 428 -2.23 -4.11 -14.13
CA ILE A 428 -1.09 -5.03 -13.97
C ILE A 428 -0.78 -5.73 -15.30
N GLU A 429 -1.80 -6.24 -15.99
CA GLU A 429 -1.67 -6.87 -17.30
C GLU A 429 -1.07 -5.91 -18.33
N TRP A 430 -1.53 -4.66 -18.33
CA TRP A 430 -0.97 -3.61 -19.17
C TRP A 430 0.51 -3.33 -18.84
N MET A 431 0.88 -3.23 -17.55
CA MET A 431 2.26 -3.01 -17.11
C MET A 431 3.19 -4.17 -17.48
N ARG A 432 2.67 -5.42 -17.51
CA ARG A 432 3.42 -6.60 -17.93
C ARG A 432 3.48 -6.80 -19.45
N GLY A 433 2.76 -5.98 -20.22
CA GLY A 433 2.68 -6.11 -21.67
C GLY A 433 1.81 -7.28 -22.15
N GLU A 434 1.01 -7.87 -21.26
CA GLU A 434 0.14 -9.02 -21.55
C GLU A 434 -1.20 -8.59 -22.20
N GLY A 435 -1.47 -7.29 -22.31
CA GLY A 435 -2.67 -6.70 -22.92
C GLY A 435 -2.46 -6.04 -24.30
N ARG A 436 -1.39 -6.36 -25.02
CA ARG A 436 -1.15 -5.87 -26.39
C ARG A 436 -1.42 -6.96 -27.42
N ASP A 437 -2.69 -7.19 -27.73
CA ASP A 437 -3.13 -7.88 -28.95
C ASP A 437 -4.26 -7.10 -29.63
#